data_AF-A0A821X5G4-F1
#
_entry.id   AF-A0A821X5G4-F1
#
_cell.length_a   1.000
_cell.length_b   1.000
_cell.length_c   1.000
_cell.angle_alpha   90.00
_cell.angle_beta   90.00
_cell.angle_gamma   90.00
#
_symmetry.space_group_name_H-M   'P 1'
#
loop_
_entity.id
_entity.type
_entity.pdbx_description
1 polymer ?
#
loop_
_entity_poly.entity_id
_entity_poly.type
_entity_poly.pdbx_seq_one_letter_code
_entity_poly.pdbx_strand_id
1 'polypeptide(L)'
;MLIRSLIHGASRFAVRSSFRTLTNTLQTNSSVKYQKTHLNVPETRVTTIKNGLRVASEDYGLPTCTVGIWIDAGSRFETAENNGTAHFLEHMAFK
;
A
#
# COMPACT_ATOMS: atom_id res chain seq x y z
N MET A 1 -1.38 -32.45 -34.51
CA MET A 1 -0.55 -32.82 -35.68
C MET A 1 0.80 -32.11 -35.58
N LEU A 2 1.78 -32.74 -34.93
CA LEU A 2 3.20 -32.78 -35.33
C LEU A 2 3.96 -33.67 -34.34
N ILE A 3 4.74 -34.57 -34.92
CA ILE A 3 5.35 -35.77 -34.32
C ILE A 3 6.84 -35.49 -34.12
N ARG A 4 7.41 -35.89 -32.97
CA ARG A 4 8.81 -36.37 -32.82
C ARG A 4 8.85 -37.37 -31.65
N SER A 5 8.66 -38.66 -31.92
CA SER A 5 9.72 -39.68 -32.12
C SER A 5 10.74 -39.70 -30.98
N LEU A 6 10.58 -40.58 -29.99
CA LEU A 6 11.15 -41.94 -29.92
C LEU A 6 12.67 -41.97 -30.13
N ILE A 7 13.38 -42.11 -29.00
CA ILE A 7 14.70 -42.72 -28.92
C ILE A 7 14.52 -43.96 -28.03
N HIS A 8 14.85 -45.13 -28.59
CA HIS A 8 14.69 -46.44 -27.98
C HIS A 8 15.84 -46.76 -27.01
N GLY A 9 15.49 -47.39 -25.88
CA GLY A 9 16.07 -48.67 -25.45
C GLY A 9 17.43 -48.66 -24.73
N ALA A 10 17.39 -48.95 -23.42
CA ALA A 10 18.22 -49.93 -22.68
C ALA A 10 18.11 -49.61 -21.18
N SER A 11 17.32 -50.38 -20.44
CA SER A 11 17.81 -51.48 -19.61
C SER A 11 18.48 -51.01 -18.31
N ARG A 12 17.71 -51.16 -17.22
CA ARG A 12 18.12 -51.67 -15.89
C ARG A 12 19.26 -50.91 -15.19
N PHE A 13 18.98 -50.45 -13.97
CA PHE A 13 19.57 -51.01 -12.74
C PHE A 13 19.47 -49.97 -11.60
N ALA A 14 19.27 -50.49 -10.40
CA ALA A 14 18.94 -49.76 -9.18
C ALA A 14 20.02 -48.75 -8.76
N VAL A 15 19.63 -47.54 -8.37
CA VAL A 15 20.07 -46.88 -7.12
C VAL A 15 18.94 -45.96 -6.63
N ARG A 16 17.89 -46.58 -6.10
CA ARG A 16 16.80 -45.88 -5.41
C ARG A 16 17.08 -45.94 -3.90
N SER A 17 18.10 -45.25 -3.36
CA SER A 17 18.23 -45.19 -1.89
C SER A 17 19.10 -44.12 -1.20
N SER A 18 19.60 -43.05 -1.84
CA SER A 18 20.55 -42.15 -1.10
C SER A 18 20.42 -40.63 -1.28
N PHE A 19 19.42 -40.10 -1.98
CA PHE A 19 19.32 -38.64 -2.20
C PHE A 19 17.99 -38.02 -1.75
N ARG A 20 17.39 -38.51 -0.66
CA ARG A 20 16.16 -37.95 -0.08
C ARG A 20 16.34 -37.25 1.28
N THR A 21 17.59 -36.99 1.71
CA THR A 21 17.87 -36.54 3.09
C THR A 21 18.46 -35.12 3.18
N LEU A 22 18.62 -34.38 2.08
CA LEU A 22 19.27 -33.05 2.12
C LEU A 22 18.37 -31.86 1.75
N THR A 23 17.07 -32.03 1.50
CA THR A 23 16.20 -30.92 1.07
C THR A 23 15.28 -30.33 2.14
N ASN A 24 15.38 -30.76 3.42
CA ASN A 24 14.45 -30.30 4.47
C ASN A 24 14.98 -29.20 5.39
N THR A 25 16.16 -28.62 5.15
CA THR A 25 16.73 -27.60 6.05
C THR A 25 16.84 -26.21 5.43
N LEU A 26 15.99 -25.89 4.45
CA LEU A 26 15.83 -24.53 3.91
C LEU A 26 14.36 -24.10 3.88
N GLN A 27 13.60 -24.46 4.93
CA GLN A 27 12.42 -23.70 5.32
C GLN A 27 12.77 -22.89 6.57
N THR A 28 13.71 -21.96 6.42
CA THR A 28 13.76 -20.83 7.34
C THR A 28 12.52 -19.98 7.03
N ASN A 29 11.51 -20.11 7.88
CA ASN A 29 10.32 -19.26 7.89
C ASN A 29 10.74 -17.82 8.23
N SER A 30 11.40 -17.14 7.31
CA SER A 30 11.73 -15.72 7.41
C SER A 30 10.55 -14.89 6.92
N SER A 31 9.35 -15.14 7.43
CA SER A 31 8.31 -14.12 7.41
C SER A 31 8.73 -13.09 8.45
N VAL A 32 9.53 -12.11 8.04
CA VAL A 32 9.80 -10.92 8.85
C VAL A 32 8.46 -10.24 9.08
N LYS A 33 7.79 -10.59 10.18
CA LYS A 33 6.59 -9.90 10.63
C LYS A 33 7.06 -8.52 11.04
N TYR A 34 6.72 -7.51 10.25
CA TYR A 34 6.85 -6.12 10.67
C TYR A 34 6.00 -5.95 11.93
N GLN A 35 6.65 -5.95 13.09
CA GLN A 35 5.97 -5.62 14.33
C GLN A 35 5.57 -4.16 14.22
N LYS A 36 4.26 -3.92 14.17
CA LYS A 36 3.68 -2.59 14.19
C LYS A 36 4.07 -1.96 15.53
N THR A 37 5.10 -1.13 15.53
CA THR A 37 5.44 -0.30 16.68
C THR A 37 4.25 0.63 16.89
N HIS A 38 3.48 0.37 17.95
CA HIS A 38 2.45 1.29 18.38
C HIS A 38 3.17 2.49 18.98
N LEU A 39 3.52 3.46 18.13
CA LEU A 39 4.01 4.76 18.60
C LEU A 39 2.93 5.33 19.53
N ASN A 40 3.34 6.02 20.59
CA ASN A 40 2.44 6.72 21.52
C ASN A 40 1.83 7.95 20.83
N VAL A 41 1.09 7.73 19.75
CA VAL A 41 0.43 8.73 18.92
C VAL A 41 -1.05 8.71 19.30
N PRO A 42 -1.67 9.86 19.59
CA PRO A 42 -3.09 9.94 19.89
C PRO A 42 -3.92 9.45 18.71
N GLU A 43 -5.08 8.86 18.99
CA GLU A 43 -6.00 8.41 17.95
C GLU A 43 -6.63 9.59 17.20
N THR A 44 -6.68 9.52 15.87
CA THR A 44 -7.43 10.46 15.05
C THR A 44 -8.93 10.22 15.20
N ARG A 45 -9.63 11.15 15.87
CA ARG A 45 -11.10 11.11 15.92
C ARG A 45 -11.69 11.77 14.68
N VAL A 46 -12.50 11.02 13.92
CA VAL A 46 -13.21 11.54 12.74
C VAL A 46 -14.70 11.64 13.04
N THR A 47 -15.27 12.82 12.86
CA THR A 47 -16.72 13.07 12.99
C THR A 47 -17.27 13.69 11.71
N THR A 48 -18.52 13.37 11.39
CA THR A 48 -19.25 14.01 10.28
C THR A 48 -20.41 14.81 10.87
N ILE A 49 -20.45 16.12 10.59
CA ILE A 49 -21.54 16.98 11.07
C ILE A 49 -22.74 16.96 10.10
N LYS A 50 -23.87 17.55 10.50
CA LYS A 50 -25.15 17.44 9.79
C LYS A 50 -25.12 17.89 8.31
N ASN A 51 -24.22 18.81 7.95
CA ASN A 51 -24.07 19.29 6.57
C ASN A 51 -23.12 18.42 5.71
N GLY A 52 -22.59 17.32 6.25
CA GLY A 52 -21.67 16.43 5.54
C GLY A 52 -20.18 16.79 5.68
N LEU A 53 -19.82 17.89 6.35
CA LEU A 53 -18.41 18.22 6.61
C LEU A 53 -17.80 17.19 7.57
N ARG A 54 -16.60 16.73 7.24
CA ARG A 54 -15.80 15.82 8.07
C ARG A 54 -14.78 16.63 8.88
N VAL A 55 -14.73 16.36 10.18
CA VAL A 55 -13.76 16.92 11.11
C VAL A 55 -12.89 15.78 11.62
N ALA A 56 -11.62 15.81 11.27
CA ALA A 56 -10.58 14.94 11.84
C ALA A 56 -9.80 15.74 12.88
N SER A 57 -9.65 15.19 14.09
CA SER A 57 -8.99 15.86 15.22
C SER A 57 -8.10 14.88 15.99
N GLU A 58 -6.95 15.37 16.44
CA GLU A 58 -6.02 14.68 17.34
C GLU A 58 -5.66 15.62 18.49
N ASP A 59 -5.58 15.08 19.72
CA ASP A 59 -5.17 15.85 20.90
C ASP A 59 -3.82 15.34 21.40
N TYR A 60 -2.80 16.21 21.33
CA TYR A 60 -1.45 15.95 21.82
C TYR A 60 -1.18 16.59 23.19
N GLY A 61 -2.15 17.27 23.81
CA GLY A 61 -1.98 17.97 25.09
C GLY A 61 -1.01 19.16 25.04
N LEU A 62 -0.78 19.71 23.84
CA LEU A 62 0.13 20.83 23.62
C LEU A 62 -0.61 22.17 23.65
N PRO A 63 0.05 23.27 24.05
CA PRO A 63 -0.57 24.61 24.07
C PRO A 63 -0.73 25.23 22.68
N THR A 64 -0.15 24.62 21.65
CA THR A 64 -0.25 25.03 20.25
C THR A 64 -0.98 23.97 19.43
N CYS A 65 -1.69 24.40 18.40
CA CYS A 65 -2.35 23.52 17.46
C CYS A 65 -2.18 24.04 16.03
N THR A 66 -2.25 23.12 15.07
CA THR A 66 -2.37 23.44 13.65
C THR A 66 -3.78 23.09 13.20
N VAL A 67 -4.44 24.03 12.55
CA VAL A 67 -5.77 23.82 11.97
C VAL A 67 -5.67 24.03 10.47
N GLY A 68 -6.32 23.15 9.71
CA GLY A 68 -6.39 23.24 8.25
C GLY A 68 -7.78 22.89 7.76
N ILE A 69 -8.11 23.39 6.57
CA ILE A 69 -9.32 23.03 5.84
C ILE A 69 -8.86 22.35 4.55
N TRP A 70 -9.38 21.16 4.28
CA TRP A 70 -9.14 20.43 3.05
C TRP A 70 -10.41 20.41 2.21
N ILE A 71 -10.25 20.76 0.95
CA ILE A 71 -11.32 20.76 -0.05
C ILE A 71 -10.87 19.78 -1.14
N ASP A 72 -11.76 18.87 -1.53
CA ASP A 72 -11.53 17.99 -2.67
C ASP A 72 -11.74 18.78 -3.98
N ALA A 73 -10.74 19.59 -4.31
CA ALA A 73 -10.72 20.47 -5.48
C ALA A 73 -9.27 20.61 -5.97
N GLY A 74 -9.10 21.00 -7.24
CA GLY A 74 -7.79 21.17 -7.87
C GLY A 74 -7.87 21.03 -9.38
N SER A 75 -6.72 21.14 -10.06
CA SER A 75 -6.63 21.09 -11.54
C SER A 75 -7.22 19.82 -12.17
N ARG A 76 -7.25 18.69 -11.44
CA ARG A 76 -7.93 17.46 -11.89
C ARG A 76 -9.43 17.66 -12.17
N PHE A 77 -10.06 18.62 -11.50
CA PHE A 77 -11.49 18.93 -11.64
C PHE A 77 -11.75 20.03 -12.68
N GLU A 78 -10.72 20.54 -13.35
CA GLU A 78 -10.85 21.55 -14.39
C GLU A 78 -11.23 20.94 -15.75
N THR A 79 -11.84 21.77 -16.59
CA THR A 79 -12.12 21.54 -17.99
C THR A 79 -11.28 22.51 -18.84
N ALA A 80 -11.37 22.38 -20.16
CA ALA A 80 -10.71 23.32 -21.06
C ALA A 80 -11.19 24.78 -20.88
N GLU A 81 -12.43 24.98 -20.44
CA GLU A 81 -13.05 26.31 -20.32
C GLU A 81 -12.63 27.06 -19.04
N ASN A 82 -12.32 26.33 -17.97
CA ASN A 82 -11.99 26.91 -16.66
C ASN A 82 -10.55 26.57 -16.20
N ASN A 83 -9.69 26.20 -17.15
CA ASN A 83 -8.29 25.86 -16.91
C ASN A 83 -7.56 26.99 -16.15
N GLY A 84 -6.82 26.62 -15.10
CA GLY A 84 -6.07 27.55 -14.27
C GLY A 84 -6.86 28.16 -13.11
N THR A 85 -8.13 27.78 -12.91
CA THR A 85 -8.94 28.24 -11.77
C THR A 85 -8.35 27.82 -10.43
N ALA A 86 -7.85 26.58 -10.29
CA ALA A 86 -7.21 26.08 -9.08
C ALA A 86 -5.94 26.89 -8.74
N HIS A 87 -5.07 27.10 -9.73
CA HIS A 87 -3.88 27.94 -9.57
C HIS A 87 -4.24 29.38 -9.20
N PHE A 88 -5.28 29.93 -9.81
CA PHE A 88 -5.79 31.25 -9.46
C PHE A 88 -6.31 31.31 -8.02
N LEU A 89 -7.12 30.33 -7.60
CA LEU A 89 -7.66 30.24 -6.25
C LEU A 89 -6.56 30.07 -5.18
N GLU A 90 -5.48 29.36 -5.48
CA GLU A 90 -4.31 29.26 -4.58
C GLU A 90 -3.69 30.64 -4.28
N HIS A 91 -3.61 31.50 -5.29
CA HIS A 91 -3.09 32.87 -5.12
C HIS A 91 -4.09 33.82 -4.46
N MET A 92 -5.38 33.48 -4.47
CA MET A 92 -6.45 34.25 -3.84
C MET A 92 -6.78 33.79 -2.41
N ALA A 93 -6.35 32.59 -2.00
CA ALA A 93 -6.70 32.02 -0.70
C ALA A 93 -6.22 32.87 0.50
N PHE A 94 -5.17 33.67 0.30
CA PHE A 94 -4.57 34.51 1.33
C PHE A 94 -4.38 35.97 0.92
N LYS A 95 -5.07 36.41 -0.13
CA LYS A 95 -5.02 37.80 -0.61
C LYS A 95 -6.20 38.62 -0.09
#